data_AF-A0A3A0A4A6-F1
#
_entry.id   AF-A0A3A0A4A6-F1
#
_cell.length_a   1.000
_cell.length_b   1.000
_cell.length_c   1.000
_cell.angle_alpha   90.00
_cell.angle_beta   90.00
_cell.angle_gamma   90.00
#
_symmetry.space_group_name_H-M   'P 1'
#
loop_
_entity.id
_entity.type
_entity.pdbx_description
1 polymer ?
#
loop_
_entity_poly.entity_id
_entity_poly.type
_entity_poly.pdbx_seq_one_letter_code
_entity_poly.pdbx_strand_id
1 'polypeptide(L)' 'MIATPSSQAARILQHLCSKGLYGDVTEWCEMRGDCVWVVTCPDCRTSFTIDDDEYEELVALSRAEGQSCGVAPVVWTE' A
#
# COMPACT_ATOMS: atom_id res chain seq x y z
N MET A 1 -0.07 10.25 -21.25
CA MET A 1 0.84 9.11 -21.03
C MET A 1 0.20 8.26 -19.95
N ILE A 2 -0.25 7.05 -20.29
CA ILE A 2 -0.94 6.16 -19.34
C ILE A 2 0.17 5.53 -18.50
N ALA A 3 0.24 5.85 -17.21
CA ALA A 3 1.19 5.24 -16.29
C ALA A 3 1.08 3.72 -16.42
N THR A 4 2.19 3.08 -16.78
CA THR A 4 2.22 1.63 -16.98
C THR A 4 1.99 0.98 -15.61
N PRO A 5 1.09 -0.02 -15.46
CA PRO A 5 0.76 -0.63 -14.16
C PRO A 5 1.87 -1.58 -13.65
N SER A 6 3.13 -1.18 -13.80
CA SER A 6 4.33 -1.93 -13.41
C SER A 6 4.88 -1.54 -12.04
N SER A 7 4.25 -0.60 -11.32
CA SER A 7 4.60 -0.25 -9.95
C SER A 7 4.18 -1.35 -8.98
N GLN A 8 4.94 -1.51 -7.89
CA GLN A 8 4.57 -2.47 -6.85
C GLN A 8 3.23 -2.10 -6.20
N ALA A 9 2.94 -0.79 -6.09
CA ALA A 9 1.66 -0.24 -5.68
C ALA A 9 0.47 -0.82 -6.49
N ALA A 10 0.54 -0.80 -7.83
CA ALA A 10 -0.53 -1.35 -8.66
C ALA A 10 -0.76 -2.85 -8.42
N ARG A 11 0.31 -3.62 -8.19
CA ARG A 11 0.24 -5.06 -7.89
C ARG A 11 -0.40 -5.33 -6.53
N ILE A 12 -0.03 -4.56 -5.51
CA ILE A 12 -0.61 -4.65 -4.16
C ILE A 12 -2.09 -4.29 -4.22
N LEU A 13 -2.44 -3.20 -4.90
CA LEU A 13 -3.82 -2.78 -5.05
C LEU A 13 -4.66 -3.85 -5.76
N GLN A 14 -4.18 -4.40 -6.87
CA GLN A 14 -4.85 -5.50 -7.56
C GLN A 14 -5.06 -6.70 -6.63
N HIS A 15 -4.05 -7.05 -5.83
CA HIS A 15 -4.15 -8.16 -4.87
C HIS A 15 -5.27 -7.92 -3.84
N LEU A 16 -5.28 -6.74 -3.20
CA LEU A 16 -6.26 -6.36 -2.18
C LEU A 16 -7.67 -6.25 -2.77
N CYS A 17 -7.78 -5.65 -3.95
CA CYS A 17 -9.05 -5.46 -4.65
C CYS A 17 -9.63 -6.76 -5.22
N SER A 18 -8.81 -7.74 -5.59
CA SER A 18 -9.29 -9.08 -5.95
C SER A 18 -10.05 -9.77 -4.81
N LYS A 19 -9.83 -9.31 -3.57
CA LYS A 19 -10.48 -9.80 -2.35
C LYS A 19 -11.50 -8.81 -1.76
N GLY A 20 -11.54 -7.58 -2.27
CA GLY A 20 -12.37 -6.50 -1.71
C GLY A 20 -11.99 -6.10 -0.29
N LEU A 21 -10.69 -6.13 0.04
CA LEU A 21 -10.18 -5.87 1.39
C LEU A 21 -9.26 -4.65 1.45
N TYR A 22 -9.08 -4.12 2.66
CA TYR A 22 -8.04 -3.15 2.96
C TYR A 22 -6.81 -3.83 3.57
N GLY A 23 -5.63 -3.48 3.07
CA GLY A 23 -4.35 -3.93 3.61
C GLY A 23 -4.00 -3.15 4.87
N ASP A 24 -3.34 -3.84 5.81
CA ASP A 24 -2.74 -3.21 6.99
C ASP A 24 -1.38 -2.63 6.59
N VAL A 25 -1.09 -1.40 6.99
CA VAL A 25 0.15 -0.70 6.61
C VAL A 25 0.95 -0.38 7.86
N THR A 26 2.22 -0.74 7.85
CA THR A 26 3.16 -0.42 8.92
C THR A 26 4.43 0.21 8.34
N GLU A 27 4.88 1.31 8.92
CA GLU A 27 6.18 1.90 8.61
C GLU A 27 7.28 1.17 9.39
N TRP A 28 8.33 0.74 8.69
CA TRP A 28 9.51 0.09 9.25
C TRP A 28 10.75 0.91 8.92
N CYS A 29 11.26 1.63 9.92
CA CYS A 29 12.52 2.37 9.82
C CYS A 29 13.67 1.58 10.43
N GLU A 30 14.65 1.18 9.63
CA GLU A 30 15.90 0.65 10.16
C GLU A 30 16.75 1.78 10.77
N MET A 31 17.58 1.48 11.78
CA MET A 31 18.42 2.46 12.52
C MET A 31 19.31 3.34 11.63
N ARG A 32 19.48 3.01 10.34
CA ARG A 32 20.29 3.74 9.37
C ARG A 32 19.53 4.84 8.62
N GLY A 33 18.23 5.01 8.86
CA GLY A 33 17.41 6.07 8.27
C GLY A 33 16.70 5.68 6.99
N ASP A 34 16.75 4.40 6.59
CA ASP A 34 15.93 3.85 5.52
C ASP A 34 14.60 3.37 6.12
N CYS A 35 13.55 4.16 5.90
CA CYS A 35 12.18 3.80 6.22
C CYS A 35 11.52 3.16 4.99
N VAL A 36 10.91 2.00 5.20
CA VAL A 36 10.13 1.29 4.21
C VAL A 36 8.73 1.04 4.73
N TRP A 37 7.76 0.95 3.83
CA TRP A 37 6.39 0.65 4.16
C TRP A 37 6.10 -0.82 3.92
N VAL A 38 5.46 -1.47 4.88
CA VAL A 38 5.05 -2.87 4.78
C VAL A 38 3.53 -2.93 4.73
N VAL A 39 3.00 -3.45 3.61
CA VAL A 39 1.56 -3.67 3.42
C VAL A 39 1.26 -5.15 3.60
N THR A 40 0.40 -5.50 4.55
CA THR A 40 0.01 -6.87 4.86
C THR A 40 -1.45 -7.11 4.49
N CYS A 41 -1.70 -8.14 3.69
CA CYS A 41 -3.06 -8.58 3.40
C CYS A 41 -3.65 -9.32 4.62
N PRO A 42 -4.81 -8.92 5.16
CA PRO A 42 -5.39 -9.55 6.35
C PRO A 42 -5.90 -10.98 6.10
N ASP A 43 -6.21 -11.33 4.84
CA ASP A 43 -6.75 -12.65 4.47
C ASP A 43 -5.65 -13.72 4.30
N CYS A 44 -4.65 -13.44 3.46
CA CYS A 44 -3.59 -14.41 3.13
C CYS A 44 -2.28 -14.19 3.91
N ARG A 45 -2.17 -13.10 4.67
CA ARG A 45 -0.97 -12.70 5.43
C ARG A 45 0.26 -12.43 4.57
N THR A 46 0.11 -12.31 3.25
CA THR A 46 1.19 -11.86 2.36
C THR A 46 1.55 -10.42 2.68
N SER A 47 2.84 -10.18 2.92
CA SER A 47 3.42 -8.87 3.15
C SER A 47 4.18 -8.39 1.91
N PHE A 48 4.02 -7.11 1.57
CA PHE A 48 4.73 -6.43 0.49
C PHE A 48 5.50 -5.26 1.07
N THR A 49 6.77 -5.12 0.69
CA THR A 49 7.63 -4.03 1.15
C THR A 49 7.82 -3.05 0.01
N ILE A 50 7.43 -1.80 0.24
CA ILE A 50 7.48 -0.72 -0.74
C ILE A 50 8.20 0.49 -0.16
N ASP A 51 8.77 1.30 -1.04
CA ASP A 51 9.35 2.59 -0.67
C ASP A 51 8.27 3.67 -0.47
N ASP A 52 8.70 4.89 -0.12
CA ASP A 52 7.81 6.01 0.16
C ASP A 52 7.04 6.47 -1.08
N ASP A 53 7.70 6.56 -2.24
CA ASP A 53 7.07 6.95 -3.51
C ASP A 53 5.97 5.92 -3.90
N GLU A 54 6.27 4.63 -3.75
CA GLU A 54 5.32 3.55 -4.01
C GLU A 54 4.15 3.55 -3.01
N TYR A 55 4.38 3.90 -1.75
CA TYR A 55 3.33 4.04 -0.74
C TYR A 55 2.41 5.23 -1.05
N GLU A 56 2.96 6.38 -1.39
CA GLU A 56 2.17 7.56 -1.80
C GLU A 56 1.30 7.25 -3.02
N GLU A 57 1.86 6.56 -4.03
CA GLU A 57 1.11 6.09 -5.19
C GLU A 57 -0.02 5.13 -4.77
N LEU A 58 0.27 4.15 -3.92
CA LEU A 58 -0.72 3.18 -3.45
C LEU A 58 -1.87 3.86 -2.68
N VAL A 59 -1.58 4.85 -1.83
CA VAL A 59 -2.58 5.63 -1.11
C VAL A 59 -3.41 6.47 -2.07
N ALA A 60 -2.79 7.13 -3.04
CA ALA A 60 -3.48 7.92 -4.05
C ALA A 60 -4.45 7.06 -4.88
N LEU A 61 -3.99 5.89 -5.34
CA LEU A 61 -4.83 4.93 -6.05
C LEU A 61 -5.96 4.41 -5.14
N SER A 62 -5.68 4.12 -3.86
CA SER A 62 -6.65 3.62 -2.88
C SER A 62 -7.78 4.62 -2.57
N ARG A 63 -7.51 5.92 -2.72
CA ARG A 63 -8.47 7.01 -2.50
C ARG A 63 -9.25 7.41 -3.76
N ALA A 64 -9.03 6.76 -4.89
CA ALA A 64 -9.81 7.01 -6.10
C ALA A 64 -11.32 6.77 -5.83
N GLU A 65 -12.18 7.64 -6.38
CA GLU A 65 -13.62 7.60 -6.10
C GLU A 65 -14.24 6.22 -6.40
N GLY A 66 -15.01 5.70 -5.44
CA GLY A 66 -15.75 4.44 -5.57
C GLY A 66 -14.95 3.17 -5.22
N GLN A 67 -13.70 3.29 -4.76
CA GLN A 67 -12.87 2.13 -4.45
C GLN A 67 -13.16 1.55 -3.05
N SER A 68 -13.52 0.27 -2.98
CA SER A 68 -13.86 -0.46 -1.74
C SER A 68 -12.71 -1.32 -1.20
N CYS A 69 -11.48 -1.03 -1.62
CA CYS A 69 -10.28 -1.81 -1.38
C CYS A 69 -9.03 -0.94 -1.53
N GLY A 70 -7.91 -1.40 -0.99
CA GLY A 70 -6.63 -0.69 -1.04
C GLY A 70 -6.01 -0.54 0.34
N VAL A 71 -5.40 0.61 0.62
CA VAL A 71 -4.82 0.90 1.95
C VAL A 71 -5.36 2.20 2.51
N ALA A 72 -5.42 2.26 3.83
CA ALA A 72 -5.68 3.50 4.54
C ALA A 72 -4.36 4.25 4.78
N PRO A 73 -4.35 5.59 4.69
CA PRO A 73 -3.19 6.38 5.11
C PRO A 73 -2.91 6.14 6.58
N VAL A 74 -1.65 5.86 6.93
CA VAL A 74 -1.27 5.74 8.33
C VAL A 74 -1.30 7.13 8.95
N VAL A 75 -2.19 7.35 9.91
CA VAL A 75 -2.25 8.58 10.70
C VAL A 75 -1.59 8.30 12.04
N TRP A 76 -0.43 8.93 12.27
CA TRP A 76 0.21 8.90 13.58
C TRP A 76 -0.69 9.66 14.55
N THR A 77 -1.34 8.94 15.45
CA THR A 77 -2.08 9.55 16.55
C THR A 77 -1.14 9.50 17.74
N GLU A 78 -0.64 10.68 18.14
CA GLU A 78 0.26 10.89 19.28
C GLU A 78 -0.41 10.53 20.61
#